data_AF-A0A0P1E1R3-F1
#
_entry.id   AF-A0A0P1E1R3-F1
#
_cell.length_a   1.000
_cell.length_b   1.000
_cell.length_c   1.000
_cell.angle_alpha   90.00
_cell.angle_beta   90.00
_cell.angle_gamma   90.00
#
_symmetry.space_group_name_H-M   'P 1'
#
loop_
_entity.id
_entity.type
_entity.pdbx_description
1 polymer ?
#
loop_
_entity_poly.entity_id
_entity_poly.type
_entity_poly.pdbx_seq_one_letter_code
_entity_poly.pdbx_strand_id
1 'polypeptide(L)'
;MRMLWRAYAYNLTKELPRIPCVKKAEDFWAFSKAGRELGNLHVNYETVEPYAVTIEQGDLRLAQIDDEASYFRVEKMKFAGKRPNLDKTKVIYNKNITMADIPLEAYGYVVNGKPALEWVMERQAVTTDKKSAIVNDANDYANETIAVPSSTIVQAYIG
;
A
#
# COMPACT_ATOMS: atom_id res chain seq x y z
N MET A 1 -18.54 13.47 -4.58
CA MET A 1 -17.13 13.88 -4.51
C MET A 1 -16.46 14.22 -5.86
N ARG A 2 -16.79 13.58 -7.00
CA ARG A 2 -16.11 13.77 -8.32
C ARG A 2 -16.29 15.14 -9.01
N MET A 3 -17.05 16.09 -8.46
CA MET A 3 -17.35 17.37 -9.13
C MET A 3 -16.49 18.55 -8.64
N LEU A 4 -15.99 18.51 -7.39
CA LEU A 4 -15.25 19.63 -6.78
C LEU A 4 -13.77 19.69 -7.20
N TRP A 5 -13.12 18.55 -7.48
CA TRP A 5 -11.71 18.54 -7.93
C TRP A 5 -11.54 19.31 -9.25
N ARG A 6 -12.52 19.21 -10.16
CA ARG A 6 -12.45 19.89 -11.46
C ARG A 6 -12.50 21.41 -11.34
N ALA A 7 -13.26 21.92 -10.37
CA ALA A 7 -13.44 23.36 -10.20
C ALA A 7 -12.16 24.08 -9.74
N TYR A 8 -11.29 23.40 -8.99
CA TYR A 8 -10.11 24.00 -8.38
C TYR A 8 -8.77 23.40 -8.83
N ALA A 9 -8.77 22.49 -9.80
CA ALA A 9 -7.58 21.77 -10.25
C ALA A 9 -6.41 22.70 -10.62
N TYR A 10 -6.67 23.79 -11.35
CA TYR A 10 -5.63 24.76 -11.71
C TYR A 10 -5.01 25.43 -10.48
N ASN A 11 -5.84 25.92 -9.56
CA ASN A 11 -5.38 26.65 -8.38
C ASN A 11 -4.56 25.75 -7.44
N LEU A 12 -4.99 24.50 -7.23
CA LEU A 12 -4.29 23.55 -6.37
C LEU A 12 -2.88 23.18 -6.86
N THR A 13 -2.56 23.45 -8.13
CA THR A 13 -1.20 23.27 -8.66
C THR A 13 -0.27 24.46 -8.42
N LYS A 14 -0.81 25.63 -8.07
CA LYS A 14 -0.06 26.91 -8.02
C LYS A 14 -0.12 27.62 -6.69
N GLU A 15 -1.08 27.29 -5.84
CA GLU A 15 -1.32 27.98 -4.57
C GLU A 15 -1.61 26.99 -3.43
N LEU A 16 -1.41 27.44 -2.19
CA LEU A 16 -1.81 26.67 -1.00
C LEU A 16 -3.33 26.44 -0.99
N PRO A 17 -3.80 25.23 -0.64
CA PRO A 17 -5.23 24.93 -0.57
C PRO A 17 -5.97 25.82 0.43
N ARG A 18 -7.16 26.30 0.06
CA ARG A 18 -8.07 27.05 0.93
C ARG A 18 -9.39 26.29 1.07
N ILE A 19 -9.93 26.25 2.29
CA ILE A 19 -11.16 25.52 2.58
C ILE A 19 -12.33 26.52 2.61
N PRO A 20 -13.30 26.44 1.68
CA PRO A 20 -14.47 27.30 1.71
C PRO A 20 -15.44 26.88 2.83
N CYS A 21 -16.15 27.84 3.40
CA CYS A 21 -17.25 27.55 4.33
C CYS A 21 -18.39 26.85 3.60
N VAL A 22 -18.86 25.73 4.16
CA VAL A 22 -20.05 25.03 3.69
C VAL A 22 -21.32 25.82 4.04
N LYS A 23 -22.39 25.64 3.25
CA LYS A 23 -23.63 26.42 3.40
C LYS A 23 -24.49 25.99 4.58
N LYS A 24 -24.35 24.74 5.00
CA LYS A 24 -25.20 24.09 6.01
C LYS A 24 -24.34 23.48 7.11
N ALA A 25 -24.83 23.54 8.34
CA ALA A 25 -24.13 22.95 9.48
C ALA A 25 -24.05 21.41 9.36
N GLU A 26 -25.07 20.79 8.77
CA GLU A 26 -25.10 19.35 8.55
C GLU A 26 -23.97 18.89 7.62
N ASP A 27 -23.68 19.67 6.57
CA ASP A 27 -22.57 19.39 5.64
C ASP A 27 -21.22 19.48 6.37
N PHE A 28 -21.05 20.45 7.27
CA PHE A 28 -19.81 20.61 8.04
C PHE A 28 -19.56 19.37 8.91
N TRP A 29 -20.58 18.93 9.64
CA TRP A 29 -20.47 17.75 10.49
C TRP A 29 -20.27 16.47 9.68
N ALA A 30 -20.86 16.36 8.49
CA ALA A 30 -20.61 15.24 7.59
C ALA A 30 -19.13 15.16 7.17
N PHE A 31 -18.53 16.27 6.75
CA PHE A 31 -17.10 16.32 6.42
C PHE A 31 -16.19 16.09 7.65
N SER A 32 -16.56 16.65 8.80
CA SER A 32 -15.79 16.48 10.04
C SER A 32 -15.73 15.01 10.48
N LYS A 33 -16.87 14.31 10.43
CA LYS A 33 -16.94 12.88 10.76
C LYS A 33 -16.19 12.02 9.75
N ALA A 34 -16.42 12.23 8.45
CA ALA A 34 -15.70 11.51 7.40
C ALA A 34 -14.19 11.74 7.47
N GLY A 35 -13.75 12.97 7.76
CA GLY A 35 -12.34 13.31 7.94
C GLY A 35 -11.72 12.64 9.17
N ARG A 36 -12.49 12.48 10.26
CA ARG A 36 -12.05 11.74 11.45
C ARG A 36 -11.89 10.25 11.15
N GLU A 37 -12.88 9.64 10.50
CA GLU A 37 -12.84 8.23 10.10
C GLU A 37 -11.66 7.96 9.15
N LEU A 38 -11.48 8.82 8.15
CA LEU A 38 -10.37 8.73 7.20
C LEU A 38 -9.01 8.90 7.90
N GLY A 39 -8.88 9.88 8.78
CA GLY A 39 -7.66 10.09 9.56
C GLY A 39 -7.32 8.91 10.46
N ASN A 40 -8.33 8.30 11.08
CA ASN A 40 -8.13 7.07 11.87
C ASN A 40 -7.63 5.91 11.00
N LEU A 41 -8.18 5.74 9.79
CA LEU A 41 -7.72 4.73 8.84
C LEU A 41 -6.26 4.97 8.41
N HIS A 42 -5.90 6.22 8.10
CA HIS A 42 -4.55 6.55 7.63
C HIS A 42 -3.47 6.52 8.69
N VAL A 43 -3.79 6.86 9.94
CA VAL A 43 -2.82 6.77 11.05
C VAL A 43 -2.60 5.31 11.46
N ASN A 44 -3.64 4.48 11.35
CA ASN A 44 -3.61 3.08 11.79
C ASN A 44 -3.54 2.11 10.61
N TYR A 45 -2.97 2.51 9.47
CA TYR A 45 -2.96 1.69 8.25
C TYR A 45 -2.31 0.30 8.43
N GLU A 46 -1.42 0.15 9.41
CA GLU A 46 -0.73 -1.11 9.73
C GLU A 46 -1.56 -2.06 10.60
N THR A 47 -2.61 -1.57 11.26
CA THR A 47 -3.40 -2.34 12.25
C THR A 47 -4.85 -2.56 11.85
N VAL A 48 -5.27 -2.03 10.71
CA VAL A 48 -6.60 -2.26 10.13
C VAL A 48 -6.71 -3.70 9.63
N GLU A 49 -7.92 -4.27 9.72
CA GLU A 49 -8.21 -5.60 9.17
C GLU A 49 -7.91 -5.62 7.65
N PRO A 50 -6.95 -6.46 7.20
CA PRO A 50 -6.55 -6.49 5.80
C PRO A 50 -7.65 -7.04 4.91
N TYR A 51 -7.67 -6.62 3.65
CA TYR A 51 -8.55 -7.24 2.66
C TYR A 51 -8.09 -8.68 2.38
N ALA A 52 -9.00 -9.64 2.46
CA ALA A 52 -8.69 -11.04 2.22
C ALA A 52 -8.41 -11.31 0.74
N VAL A 53 -7.12 -11.33 0.38
CA VAL A 53 -6.64 -11.75 -0.95
C VAL A 53 -6.38 -13.25 -0.99
N THR A 54 -6.41 -13.83 -2.18
CA THR A 54 -6.06 -15.24 -2.39
C THR A 54 -4.53 -15.39 -2.42
N ILE A 55 -3.98 -16.34 -1.67
CA ILE A 55 -2.56 -16.70 -1.77
C ILE A 55 -2.44 -17.88 -2.75
N GLU A 56 -2.15 -17.59 -4.01
CA GLU A 56 -2.01 -18.62 -5.06
C GLU A 56 -0.75 -19.47 -4.89
N GLN A 57 0.30 -18.87 -4.34
CA GLN A 57 1.56 -19.54 -4.06
C GLN A 57 2.05 -19.09 -2.68
N GLY A 58 2.53 -20.03 -1.88
CA GLY A 58 3.06 -19.75 -0.54
C GLY A 58 2.00 -19.69 0.55
N ASP A 59 0.90 -20.44 0.41
CA ASP A 59 -0.08 -20.60 1.49
C ASP A 59 0.61 -21.21 2.72
N LEU A 60 0.61 -20.46 3.82
CA LEU A 60 1.27 -20.83 5.08
C LEU A 60 0.72 -22.13 5.67
N ARG A 61 -0.50 -22.53 5.32
CA ARG A 61 -1.09 -23.80 5.76
C ARG A 61 -0.42 -25.01 5.11
N LEU A 62 0.21 -24.81 3.95
CA LEU A 62 0.80 -25.86 3.12
C LEU A 62 2.33 -25.73 3.00
N ALA A 63 2.90 -24.59 3.39
CA ALA A 63 4.31 -24.31 3.27
C ALA A 63 5.13 -24.96 4.40
N GLN A 64 6.20 -25.66 4.02
CA GLN A 64 7.28 -25.99 4.96
C GLN A 64 8.28 -24.84 4.94
N ILE A 65 8.38 -24.12 6.06
CA ILE A 65 9.22 -22.92 6.19
C ILE A 65 10.41 -23.29 7.06
N ASP A 66 11.57 -23.49 6.43
CA ASP A 66 12.81 -23.82 7.14
C ASP A 66 13.46 -22.56 7.77
N ASP A 67 13.39 -21.43 7.07
CA ASP A 67 13.87 -20.12 7.54
C ASP A 67 12.84 -19.03 7.22
N GLU A 68 12.22 -18.51 8.27
CA GLU A 68 11.14 -17.53 8.17
C GLU A 68 11.64 -16.21 7.56
N ALA A 69 12.82 -15.73 7.97
CA ALA A 69 13.36 -14.46 7.49
C ALA A 69 13.63 -14.50 5.98
N SER A 70 14.21 -15.60 5.47
CA SER A 70 14.42 -15.80 4.03
C SER A 70 13.13 -16.05 3.27
N TYR A 71 12.16 -16.74 3.88
CA TYR A 71 10.89 -17.07 3.24
C TYR A 71 10.06 -15.83 2.91
N PHE A 72 10.02 -14.88 3.86
CA PHE A 72 9.27 -13.62 3.74
C PHE A 72 10.11 -12.44 3.24
N ARG A 73 11.40 -12.62 2.97
CA ARG A 73 12.25 -11.56 2.44
C ARG A 73 11.71 -11.02 1.11
N VAL A 74 11.61 -9.69 1.03
CA VAL A 74 11.24 -8.98 -0.20
C VAL A 74 12.49 -8.43 -0.87
N GLU A 75 12.77 -8.87 -2.09
CA GLU A 75 13.76 -8.20 -2.94
C GLU A 75 13.10 -7.06 -3.72
N LYS A 76 12.03 -7.38 -4.45
CA LYS A 76 11.26 -6.43 -5.25
C LYS A 76 9.91 -7.03 -5.65
N MET A 77 8.83 -6.38 -5.25
CA MET A 77 7.49 -6.77 -5.67
C MET A 77 7.23 -6.38 -7.13
N LYS A 78 6.40 -7.17 -7.83
CA LYS A 78 6.00 -6.88 -9.21
C LYS A 78 4.61 -7.43 -9.53
N PHE A 79 3.92 -6.78 -10.46
CA PHE A 79 2.71 -7.36 -11.05
C PHE A 79 3.03 -8.61 -11.86
N ALA A 80 2.08 -9.53 -11.93
CA ALA A 80 2.17 -10.66 -12.84
C ALA A 80 2.03 -10.21 -14.31
N GLY A 81 2.35 -11.11 -15.25
CA GLY A 81 2.30 -10.83 -16.68
C GLY A 81 3.57 -10.17 -17.24
N LYS A 82 3.47 -9.64 -18.46
CA LYS A 82 4.58 -9.03 -19.20
C LYS A 82 4.15 -7.68 -19.76
N ARG A 83 5.02 -6.68 -19.64
CA ARG A 83 4.75 -5.35 -20.23
C ARG A 83 4.49 -5.46 -21.74
N PRO A 84 3.52 -4.70 -22.28
CA PRO A 84 2.70 -3.70 -21.59
C PRO A 84 1.48 -4.26 -20.81
N ASN A 85 1.17 -5.54 -20.96
CA ASN A 85 -0.01 -6.20 -20.39
C ASN A 85 0.31 -6.83 -19.03
N LEU A 86 0.42 -5.98 -18.00
CA LEU A 86 0.56 -6.43 -16.61
C LEU A 86 -0.80 -6.79 -16.03
N ASP A 87 -0.84 -7.88 -15.28
CA ASP A 87 -2.01 -8.31 -14.52
C ASP A 87 -1.97 -7.67 -13.13
N LYS A 88 -2.82 -6.65 -12.92
CA LYS A 88 -2.94 -5.94 -11.65
C LYS A 88 -3.81 -6.68 -10.62
N THR A 89 -4.43 -7.80 -10.99
CA THR A 89 -5.13 -8.63 -9.99
C THR A 89 -4.15 -9.47 -9.18
N LYS A 90 -2.88 -9.54 -9.60
CA LYS A 90 -1.85 -10.37 -8.98
C LYS A 90 -0.56 -9.60 -8.70
N VAL A 91 -0.06 -9.75 -7.47
CA VAL A 91 1.23 -9.22 -7.03
C VAL A 91 2.12 -10.37 -6.60
N ILE A 92 3.26 -10.48 -7.27
CA ILE A 92 4.35 -11.38 -6.89
C ILE A 92 5.14 -10.67 -5.80
N TYR A 93 5.01 -11.17 -4.57
CA TYR A 93 5.67 -10.63 -3.38
C TYR A 93 7.16 -10.99 -3.40
N ASN A 94 7.46 -12.29 -3.57
CA ASN A 94 8.81 -12.82 -3.78
C ASN A 94 8.75 -14.15 -4.55
N LYS A 95 9.82 -14.95 -4.53
CA LYS A 95 9.88 -16.27 -5.21
C LYS A 95 8.95 -17.33 -4.59
N ASN A 96 8.52 -17.12 -3.34
CA ASN A 96 7.73 -18.06 -2.56
C ASN A 96 6.24 -17.69 -2.55
N ILE A 97 5.93 -16.39 -2.52
CA ILE A 97 4.59 -15.87 -2.24
C ILE A 97 4.04 -15.07 -3.43
N THR A 98 2.83 -15.42 -3.87
CA THR A 98 2.05 -14.68 -4.87
C THR A 98 0.64 -14.43 -4.35
N MET A 99 0.26 -13.15 -4.32
CA MET A 99 -1.07 -12.68 -3.95
C MET A 99 -1.92 -12.50 -5.22
N ALA A 100 -3.17 -12.93 -5.19
CA ALA A 100 -4.12 -12.87 -6.29
C ALA A 100 -5.49 -12.35 -5.82
N ASP A 101 -6.38 -12.12 -6.78
CA ASP A 101 -7.72 -11.56 -6.56
C ASP A 101 -7.72 -10.18 -5.89
N ILE A 102 -6.68 -9.38 -6.14
CA ILE A 102 -6.63 -7.99 -5.67
C ILE A 102 -7.66 -7.18 -6.46
N PRO A 103 -8.63 -6.53 -5.80
CA PRO A 103 -9.69 -5.81 -6.48
C PRO A 103 -9.13 -4.60 -7.25
N LEU A 104 -9.53 -4.44 -8.51
CA LEU A 104 -9.01 -3.38 -9.36
C LEU A 104 -9.40 -1.98 -8.86
N GLU A 105 -10.51 -1.86 -8.12
CA GLU A 105 -10.88 -0.60 -7.47
C GLU A 105 -9.87 -0.10 -6.44
N ALA A 106 -9.05 -0.97 -5.83
CA ALA A 106 -8.03 -0.58 -4.85
C ALA A 106 -6.99 0.37 -5.47
N TYR A 107 -6.69 0.19 -6.76
CA TYR A 107 -5.78 1.09 -7.50
C TYR A 107 -6.37 2.48 -7.76
N GLY A 108 -7.67 2.68 -7.48
CA GLY A 108 -8.33 3.97 -7.55
C GLY A 108 -7.94 4.93 -6.42
N TYR A 109 -7.38 4.41 -5.33
CA TYR A 109 -6.84 5.23 -4.25
C TYR A 109 -5.41 5.68 -4.58
N VAL A 110 -5.30 6.93 -5.06
CA VAL A 110 -4.07 7.52 -5.58
C VAL A 110 -3.55 8.60 -4.65
N VAL A 111 -2.28 8.49 -4.27
CA VAL A 111 -1.55 9.48 -3.46
C VAL A 111 -0.35 9.97 -4.28
N ASN A 112 -0.21 11.28 -4.45
CA ASN A 112 0.89 11.89 -5.20
C ASN A 112 1.09 11.30 -6.63
N GLY A 113 -0.01 10.99 -7.33
CA GLY A 113 0.02 10.50 -8.71
C GLY A 113 0.29 9.00 -8.88
N LYS A 114 0.43 8.23 -7.80
CA LYS A 114 0.59 6.77 -7.84
C LYS A 114 -0.40 6.07 -6.89
N PRO A 115 -0.96 4.90 -7.26
CA PRO A 115 -1.78 4.11 -6.35
C PRO A 115 -1.07 3.76 -5.05
N ALA A 116 -1.78 3.72 -3.92
CA ALA A 116 -1.18 3.43 -2.61
C ALA A 116 -0.42 2.09 -2.58
N LEU A 117 -1.00 1.02 -3.15
CA LEU A 117 -0.32 -0.28 -3.24
C LEU A 117 0.96 -0.22 -4.08
N GLU A 118 0.98 0.57 -5.15
CA GLU A 118 2.19 0.75 -5.96
C GLU A 118 3.29 1.52 -5.21
N TRP A 119 2.94 2.40 -4.26
CA TRP A 119 3.92 3.00 -3.34
C TRP A 119 4.53 1.95 -2.41
N VAL A 120 3.71 1.05 -1.85
CA VAL A 120 4.20 -0.04 -0.99
C VAL A 120 5.17 -0.92 -1.78
N MET A 121 4.79 -1.37 -2.98
CA MET A 121 5.64 -2.19 -3.85
C MET A 121 6.98 -1.52 -4.21
N GLU A 122 7.01 -0.20 -4.33
CA GLU A 122 8.23 0.56 -4.64
C GLU A 122 9.13 0.77 -3.42
N ARG A 123 8.52 1.04 -2.24
CA ARG A 123 9.26 1.37 -1.02
C ARG A 123 9.70 0.12 -0.24
N GLN A 124 8.91 -0.95 -0.28
CA GLN A 124 9.25 -2.26 0.29
C GLN A 124 10.07 -3.06 -0.72
N ALA A 125 11.31 -2.63 -0.92
CA ALA A 125 12.26 -3.27 -1.82
C ALA A 125 13.69 -3.05 -1.34
N VAL A 126 14.60 -3.92 -1.78
CA VAL A 126 16.04 -3.71 -1.61
C VAL A 126 16.53 -2.81 -2.74
N THR A 127 17.09 -1.65 -2.37
CA THR A 127 17.63 -0.69 -3.33
C THR A 127 19.05 -0.30 -2.95
N THR A 128 19.86 0.05 -3.95
CA THR A 128 21.23 0.52 -3.73
C THR A 128 21.41 1.84 -4.47
N ASP A 129 21.77 2.90 -3.75
CA ASP A 129 22.08 4.17 -4.37
C ASP A 129 23.41 4.06 -5.13
N LYS A 130 23.40 4.41 -6.42
CA LYS A 130 24.57 4.21 -7.29
C LYS A 130 25.74 5.12 -6.94
N LYS A 131 25.49 6.27 -6.30
CA LYS A 131 26.53 7.27 -6.01
C LYS A 131 27.22 6.99 -4.69
N SER A 132 26.44 6.71 -3.65
CA SER A 132 26.91 6.46 -2.29
C SER A 132 27.19 4.99 -2.01
N ALA A 133 26.70 4.07 -2.86
CA ALA A 133 26.69 2.62 -2.64
C ALA A 133 25.96 2.18 -1.36
N ILE A 134 25.17 3.06 -0.74
CA ILE A 134 24.37 2.73 0.44
C ILE A 134 23.22 1.82 -0.01
N VAL A 135 23.13 0.67 0.66
CA VAL A 135 22.02 -0.27 0.51
C VAL A 135 20.91 0.15 1.47
N ASN A 136 19.71 0.29 0.93
CA ASN A 136 18.48 0.45 1.69
C ASN A 136 17.69 -0.85 1.55
N ASP A 137 17.69 -1.65 2.61
CA ASP A 137 16.95 -2.90 2.71
C ASP A 137 15.76 -2.72 3.65
N ALA A 138 14.55 -2.69 3.09
CA ALA A 138 13.33 -2.50 3.87
C ALA A 138 13.06 -3.66 4.86
N ASN A 139 13.65 -4.84 4.64
CA ASN A 139 13.47 -5.99 5.52
C ASN A 139 14.20 -5.81 6.87
N ASP A 140 15.26 -5.00 6.91
CA ASP A 140 16.03 -4.76 8.14
C ASP A 140 15.14 -4.12 9.22
N TYR A 141 14.29 -3.17 8.83
CA TYR A 141 13.32 -2.55 9.73
C TYR A 141 12.37 -3.60 10.34
N ALA A 142 11.83 -4.50 9.51
CA ALA A 142 10.94 -5.55 9.97
C ALA A 142 11.65 -6.51 10.94
N ASN A 143 12.87 -6.94 10.62
CA ASN A 143 13.64 -7.87 11.45
C ASN A 143 14.04 -7.25 12.81
N GLU A 144 14.27 -5.95 12.87
CA GLU A 144 14.71 -5.24 14.09
C GLU A 144 13.55 -4.81 15.00
N THR A 145 12.42 -4.39 14.41
CA THR A 145 11.32 -3.74 15.16
C THR A 145 10.12 -4.64 15.42
N ILE A 146 9.92 -5.68 14.61
CA ILE A 146 8.74 -6.54 14.70
C ILE A 146 9.12 -7.81 15.46
N ALA A 147 8.91 -7.82 16.78
CA ALA A 147 9.02 -9.01 17.64
C ALA A 147 7.86 -10.03 17.41
N VAL A 148 7.23 -9.99 16.23
CA VAL A 148 6.07 -10.78 15.81
C VAL A 148 6.52 -11.59 14.59
N PRO A 149 6.22 -12.90 14.52
CA PRO A 149 6.67 -13.75 13.41
C PRO A 149 6.31 -13.13 12.05
N SER A 150 7.25 -13.18 11.11
CA SER A 150 7.14 -12.56 9.77
C SER A 150 5.93 -13.05 8.95
N SER A 151 5.26 -14.12 9.38
CA SER A 151 3.90 -14.47 8.95
C SER A 151 2.84 -13.37 9.11
N THR A 152 2.98 -12.47 10.09
CA THR A 152 2.04 -11.35 10.33
C THR A 152 2.28 -10.18 9.37
N ILE A 153 3.51 -10.01 8.89
CA ILE A 153 3.92 -8.98 7.91
C ILE A 153 3.16 -9.16 6.60
N VAL A 154 3.04 -10.39 6.10
CA VAL A 154 2.29 -10.62 4.85
C VAL A 154 0.83 -10.23 5.00
N GLN A 155 0.21 -10.36 6.18
CA GLN A 155 -1.13 -9.83 6.41
C GLN A 155 -1.15 -8.30 6.58
N ALA A 156 -0.17 -7.72 7.28
CA ALA A 156 -0.13 -6.28 7.57
C ALA A 156 0.14 -5.38 6.34
N TYR A 157 0.84 -5.89 5.31
CA TYR A 157 1.13 -5.13 4.08
C TYR A 157 0.02 -5.24 3.00
N ILE A 158 -1.12 -5.88 3.32
CA ILE A 158 -2.31 -6.01 2.45
C ILE A 158 -3.48 -5.12 2.95
N GLY A 159 -3.14 -4.04 3.66
CA GLY A 159 -4.07 -2.96 4.02
C GLY A 159 -4.32 -1.98 2.87
#